data_AF-A0AAW8C5G1-F1
#
_entry.id   AF-A0AAW8C5G1-F1
#
_cell.length_a   1.000
_cell.length_b   1.000
_cell.length_c   1.000
_cell.angle_alpha   90.00
_cell.angle_beta   90.00
_cell.angle_gamma   90.00
#
_symmetry.space_group_name_H-M   'P 1'
#
loop_
_entity.id
_entity.type
_entity.pdbx_description
1 polymer ?
#
loop_
_entity_poly.entity_id
_entity_poly.type
_entity_poly.pdbx_seq_one_letter_code
_entity_poly.pdbx_strand_id
1 'polypeptide(L)'
;MSFPELSLTKAEAAINDAKIQKVTVADKDYGNRTNVPAHMTSSFSIVGDKGVTYTIKQYEFNKVIGMTNVTTKGLSSPVVFSMPITEGNKYEVTYNGRVISTFVVRGH
;
A
#
# COMPACT_ATOMS: atom_id res chain seq x y z
N MET A 1 -35.55 -14.36 -9.33
CA MET A 1 -34.76 -14.08 -8.13
C MET A 1 -33.34 -13.77 -8.59
N SER A 2 -32.94 -12.50 -8.57
CA SER A 2 -31.58 -12.10 -8.93
C SER A 2 -30.66 -12.42 -7.77
N PHE A 3 -29.67 -13.28 -7.98
CA PHE A 3 -28.61 -13.60 -7.02
C PHE A 3 -27.63 -12.43 -6.92
N PRO A 4 -27.59 -11.66 -5.81
CA PRO A 4 -26.63 -10.57 -5.64
C PRO A 4 -25.26 -11.07 -5.14
N GLU A 5 -25.12 -12.35 -4.75
CA GLU A 5 -23.95 -12.86 -4.03
C GLU A 5 -22.74 -13.18 -4.91
N LEU A 6 -22.92 -13.40 -6.22
CA LEU A 6 -21.81 -13.71 -7.14
C LEU A 6 -21.00 -12.47 -7.56
N SER A 7 -21.54 -11.27 -7.35
CA SER A 7 -20.84 -10.01 -7.68
C SER A 7 -19.89 -9.58 -6.56
N LEU A 8 -20.21 -9.87 -5.30
CA LEU A 8 -19.38 -9.56 -4.14
C LEU A 8 -18.10 -10.39 -4.10
N THR A 9 -18.18 -11.68 -4.43
CA THR A 9 -17.04 -12.61 -4.38
C THR A 9 -15.96 -12.31 -5.41
N LYS A 10 -16.32 -11.82 -6.60
CA LYS A 10 -15.33 -11.44 -7.63
C LYS A 10 -14.68 -10.09 -7.34
N ALA A 11 -15.44 -9.15 -6.77
CA ALA A 11 -14.89 -7.88 -6.27
C ALA A 11 -13.94 -8.12 -5.09
N GLU A 12 -14.34 -8.91 -4.08
CA GLU A 12 -13.49 -9.24 -2.92
C GLU A 12 -12.22 -10.03 -3.30
N ALA A 13 -12.29 -10.89 -4.32
CA ALA A 13 -11.12 -11.60 -4.83
C ALA A 13 -10.15 -10.69 -5.62
N ALA A 14 -10.65 -9.69 -6.35
CA ALA A 14 -9.83 -8.73 -7.08
C ALA A 14 -9.12 -7.73 -6.13
N ILE A 15 -9.85 -7.27 -5.11
CA ILE A 15 -9.34 -6.38 -4.05
C ILE A 15 -8.10 -6.95 -3.34
N ASN A 16 -7.90 -8.28 -3.35
CA ASN A 16 -6.74 -8.94 -2.73
C ASN A 16 -5.38 -8.69 -3.42
N ASP A 17 -5.34 -8.23 -4.68
CA ASP A 17 -4.06 -8.08 -5.38
C ASP A 17 -3.37 -6.73 -5.10
N ALA A 18 -4.06 -5.81 -4.41
CA ALA A 18 -3.54 -4.48 -4.18
C ALA A 18 -2.35 -4.47 -3.22
N LYS A 19 -1.19 -4.06 -3.75
CA LYS A 19 0.07 -4.05 -3.00
C LYS A 19 0.95 -2.89 -3.40
N ILE A 20 1.72 -2.42 -2.42
CA ILE A 20 2.87 -1.56 -2.68
C ILE A 20 3.93 -2.44 -3.36
N GLN A 21 4.26 -2.12 -4.60
CA GLN A 21 5.26 -2.85 -5.38
C GLN A 21 6.67 -2.50 -4.92
N LYS A 22 6.92 -1.21 -4.75
CA LYS A 22 8.23 -0.66 -4.42
C LYS A 22 8.09 0.70 -3.76
N VAL A 23 9.13 1.06 -3.05
CA VAL A 23 9.33 2.41 -2.55
C VAL A 23 10.65 2.96 -3.07
N THR A 24 10.64 4.17 -3.60
CA THR A 24 11.81 4.85 -4.14
C THR A 24 12.30 5.86 -3.11
N VAL A 25 13.52 5.66 -2.61
CA VAL A 25 14.20 6.51 -1.64
C VAL A 25 15.50 6.99 -2.26
N ALA A 26 15.69 8.31 -2.40
CA ALA A 26 16.89 8.91 -3.01
C ALA A 26 17.30 8.21 -4.33
N ASP A 27 16.35 8.12 -5.28
CA ASP A 27 16.50 7.50 -6.60
C ASP A 27 16.83 6.00 -6.61
N LYS A 28 16.72 5.33 -5.46
CA LYS A 28 16.87 3.87 -5.34
C LYS A 28 15.54 3.22 -5.00
N ASP A 29 15.25 2.12 -5.67
CA ASP A 29 14.05 1.31 -5.43
C ASP A 29 14.30 0.25 -4.36
N TYR A 30 13.38 0.16 -3.40
CA TYR A 30 13.39 -0.75 -2.28
C TYR A 30 12.10 -1.59 -2.29
N GLY A 31 12.27 -2.88 -2.02
CA GLY A 31 11.18 -3.84 -1.97
C GLY A 31 10.57 -3.96 -0.57
N ASN A 32 9.62 -4.88 -0.42
CA ASN A 32 9.09 -5.20 0.90
C ASN A 32 10.19 -5.85 1.77
N ARG A 33 10.27 -5.47 3.04
CA ARG A 33 11.23 -5.97 4.05
C ARG A 33 12.69 -5.66 3.76
N THR A 34 12.99 -4.70 2.89
CA THR A 34 14.36 -4.23 2.66
C THR A 34 14.77 -3.16 3.68
N ASN A 35 16.08 -3.08 3.93
CA ASN A 35 16.65 -1.96 4.66
C ASN A 35 16.65 -0.73 3.77
N VAL A 36 15.94 0.33 4.20
CA VAL A 36 16.11 1.64 3.59
C VAL A 36 17.18 2.41 4.36
N PRO A 37 18.02 3.19 3.67
CA PRO A 37 19.18 3.81 4.29
C PRO A 37 18.88 5.09 5.09
N ALA A 38 17.63 5.56 5.18
CA ALA A 38 17.38 6.86 5.79
C ALA A 38 15.92 7.16 6.17
N HIS A 39 15.80 8.14 7.08
CA HIS A 39 14.57 8.87 7.39
C HIS A 39 14.31 9.94 6.34
N MET A 40 13.42 9.70 5.38
CA MET A 40 13.13 10.63 4.27
C MET A 40 11.71 10.47 3.74
N THR A 41 11.15 11.53 3.15
CA THR A 41 9.96 11.40 2.30
C THR A 41 10.30 10.62 1.05
N SER A 42 9.56 9.54 0.80
CA SER A 42 9.84 8.61 -0.29
C SER A 42 8.61 8.36 -1.14
N SER A 43 8.83 7.97 -2.38
CA SER A 43 7.77 7.72 -3.36
C SER A 43 7.38 6.25 -3.36
N PHE A 44 6.16 5.95 -2.97
CA PHE A 44 5.60 4.62 -2.95
C PHE A 44 4.81 4.36 -4.22
N SER A 45 5.03 3.19 -4.83
CA SER A 45 4.27 2.72 -6.00
C SER A 45 3.29 1.63 -5.57
N ILE A 46 1.99 1.88 -5.69
CA ILE A 46 0.93 0.90 -5.42
C ILE A 46 0.20 0.53 -6.72
N VAL A 47 -0.09 -0.76 -6.87
CA VAL A 47 -1.02 -1.26 -7.88
C VAL A 47 -2.23 -1.87 -7.19
N GLY A 48 -3.34 -1.89 -7.91
CA GLY A 48 -4.61 -2.43 -7.47
C GLY A 48 -5.66 -2.27 -8.57
N ASP A 49 -6.89 -2.63 -8.26
CA ASP A 49 -8.00 -2.54 -9.21
C ASP A 49 -8.31 -1.11 -9.62
N LYS A 50 -8.52 -0.90 -10.92
CA LYS A 50 -8.78 0.43 -11.47
C LYS A 50 -10.00 1.06 -10.82
N GLY A 51 -9.81 2.26 -10.25
CA GLY A 51 -10.87 3.02 -9.59
C GLY A 51 -11.12 2.62 -8.13
N VAL A 52 -10.31 1.74 -7.56
CA VAL A 52 -10.41 1.36 -6.15
C VAL A 52 -9.50 2.25 -5.30
N THR A 53 -10.09 2.83 -4.25
CA THR A 53 -9.39 3.66 -3.27
C THR A 53 -8.97 2.81 -2.07
N TYR A 54 -7.66 2.76 -1.84
CA TYR A 54 -7.05 2.08 -0.71
C TYR A 54 -6.55 3.11 0.30
N THR A 55 -6.61 2.77 1.57
CA THR A 55 -6.07 3.57 2.66
C THR A 55 -4.74 2.97 3.10
N ILE A 56 -3.65 3.71 2.91
CA ILE A 56 -2.31 3.33 3.35
C ILE A 56 -2.09 3.95 4.72
N LYS A 57 -1.97 3.10 5.74
CA LYS A 57 -1.65 3.50 7.11
C LYS A 57 -0.18 3.26 7.37
N GLN A 58 0.51 4.30 7.82
CA GLN A 58 1.88 4.22 8.27
C GLN A 58 1.91 4.02 9.78
N TYR A 59 2.65 3.00 10.19
CA TYR A 59 2.87 2.64 11.57
C TYR A 59 4.34 2.80 11.93
N GLU A 60 4.58 3.40 13.08
CA GLU A 60 5.89 3.48 13.74
C GLU A 60 5.69 3.00 15.18
N PHE A 61 6.52 2.06 15.65
CA PHE A 61 6.36 1.41 16.97
C PHE A 61 4.91 0.95 17.27
N ASN A 62 4.24 0.33 16.30
CA ASN A 62 2.83 -0.09 16.36
C ASN A 62 1.79 1.03 16.55
N LYS A 63 2.17 2.31 16.41
CA LYS A 63 1.25 3.44 16.40
C LYS A 63 1.08 3.98 14.99
N VAL A 64 -0.16 4.29 14.60
CA VAL A 64 -0.42 4.97 13.33
C VAL A 64 0.10 6.40 13.44
N ILE A 65 1.10 6.74 12.64
CA ILE A 65 1.68 8.10 12.58
C ILE A 65 1.26 8.85 11.30
N GLY A 66 0.74 8.12 10.31
CA GLY A 66 0.33 8.70 9.04
C GLY A 66 -0.73 7.87 8.35
N MET A 67 -1.54 8.52 7.52
CA MET A 67 -2.55 7.88 6.71
C MET A 67 -2.70 8.63 5.40
N THR A 68 -2.81 7.90 4.30
CA THR A 68 -3.08 8.47 2.99
C THR A 68 -4.05 7.59 2.20
N ASN A 69 -4.90 8.21 1.39
CA ASN A 69 -5.83 7.50 0.53
C ASN A 69 -5.32 7.56 -0.91
N VAL A 70 -5.22 6.40 -1.56
CA VAL A 70 -4.72 6.29 -2.93
C VAL A 70 -5.72 5.53 -3.78
N THR A 71 -6.23 6.20 -4.80
CA THR A 71 -7.07 5.58 -5.83
C THR A 71 -6.17 5.01 -6.93
N THR A 72 -6.18 3.69 -7.08
CA THR A 72 -5.36 3.01 -8.09
C THR A 72 -5.97 3.10 -9.49
N LYS A 73 -5.11 3.00 -10.51
CA LYS A 73 -5.49 3.15 -11.93
C LYS A 73 -5.54 1.80 -12.69
N GLY A 74 -5.34 0.68 -11.99
CA GLY A 74 -5.29 -0.66 -12.55
C GLY A 74 -3.97 -1.37 -12.24
N LEU A 75 -3.96 -2.70 -12.38
CA LEU A 75 -2.79 -3.54 -12.09
C LEU A 75 -1.57 -3.22 -12.97
N SER A 76 -1.81 -2.76 -14.20
CA SER A 76 -0.75 -2.36 -15.15
C SER A 76 -0.31 -0.90 -15.00
N SER A 77 -0.96 -0.13 -14.12
CA SER A 77 -0.74 1.32 -13.98
C SER A 77 -0.51 1.67 -12.50
N PRO A 78 0.74 1.57 -12.01
CA PRO A 78 1.06 1.94 -10.64
C PRO A 78 0.74 3.40 -10.38
N VAL A 79 0.15 3.66 -9.22
CA VAL A 79 -0.04 5.02 -8.71
C VAL A 79 1.09 5.31 -7.74
N VAL A 80 1.70 6.47 -7.94
CA VAL A 80 2.79 6.95 -7.10
C VAL A 80 2.23 7.94 -6.09
N PHE A 81 2.57 7.76 -4.83
CA PHE A 81 2.23 8.65 -3.73
C PHE A 81 3.42 8.81 -2.81
N SER A 82 3.47 9.90 -2.05
CA SER A 82 4.60 10.18 -1.16
C SER A 82 4.20 9.98 0.30
N MET A 83 5.02 9.26 1.05
CA MET A 83 4.89 9.16 2.50
C MET A 83 6.28 9.24 3.15
N PRO A 84 6.37 9.74 4.39
CA PRO A 84 7.62 9.70 5.13
C PRO A 84 8.00 8.24 5.42
N ILE A 85 9.28 7.94 5.33
CA ILE A 85 9.88 6.71 5.85
C ILE A 85 10.79 7.05 7.01
N THR A 86 10.65 6.28 8.07
CA THR A 86 11.47 6.31 9.28
C THR A 86 11.83 4.86 9.64
N GLU A 87 12.78 4.69 10.57
CA GLU A 87 13.28 3.38 10.96
C GLU A 87 12.19 2.46 11.51
N GLY A 88 12.03 1.28 10.89
CA GLY A 88 11.09 0.27 11.36
C GLY A 88 9.63 0.53 10.98
N ASN A 89 9.38 1.38 9.97
CA ASN A 89 8.01 1.65 9.53
C ASN A 89 7.32 0.46 8.89
N LYS A 90 6.05 0.31 9.24
CA LYS A 90 5.13 -0.63 8.61
C LYS A 90 4.03 0.15 7.91
N TYR A 91 3.79 -0.17 6.65
CA TYR A 91 2.72 0.40 5.85
C TYR A 91 1.67 -0.67 5.59
N GLU A 92 0.45 -0.44 6.03
CA GLU A 92 -0.67 -1.34 5.77
C GLU A 92 -1.59 -0.72 4.74
N VAL A 93 -1.74 -1.41 3.61
CA VAL A 93 -2.74 -1.11 2.60
C VAL A 93 -4.04 -1.72 3.08
N THR A 94 -5.02 -0.88 3.35
CA THR A 94 -6.34 -1.27 3.82
C THR A 94 -7.43 -0.91 2.82
N TYR A 95 -8.46 -1.73 2.74
CA TYR A 95 -9.67 -1.47 1.96
C TYR A 95 -10.88 -1.89 2.79
N ASN A 96 -11.88 -1.02 2.90
CA ASN A 96 -13.07 -1.26 3.74
C ASN A 96 -12.74 -1.78 5.15
N GLY A 97 -11.64 -1.27 5.75
CA GLY A 97 -11.19 -1.66 7.09
C GLY A 97 -10.42 -2.98 7.19
N ARG A 98 -10.26 -3.74 6.10
CA ARG A 98 -9.43 -4.94 6.06
C ARG A 98 -8.02 -4.63 5.55
N VAL A 99 -6.99 -5.20 6.16
CA VAL A 99 -5.62 -5.14 5.67
C VAL A 99 -5.47 -6.12 4.51
N ILE A 100 -5.07 -5.60 3.35
CA ILE A 100 -4.85 -6.39 2.13
C ILE A 100 -3.37 -6.72 1.98
N SER A 101 -2.51 -5.72 2.18
CA SER A 101 -1.08 -5.87 1.99
C SER A 101 -0.34 -5.11 3.07
N THR A 102 0.79 -5.68 3.50
CA THR A 102 1.69 -5.04 4.46
C THR A 102 3.05 -4.88 3.80
N PHE A 103 3.56 -3.66 3.81
CA PHE A 103 4.88 -3.30 3.35
C PHE A 103 5.70 -2.85 4.55
N VAL A 104 6.75 -3.59 4.87
CA VAL A 104 7.61 -3.28 6.02
C VAL A 104 8.92 -2.74 5.50
N VAL A 105 9.37 -1.64 6.06
CA VAL A 105 10.67 -1.08 5.80
C VAL A 105 11.53 -1.30 7.05
N ARG A 106 12.65 -2.00 6.88
CA ARG A 106 13.58 -2.21 7.98
C ARG A 106 14.48 -0.97 8.09
N GLY A 107 14.56 -0.42 9.31
CA GLY A 107 15.52 0.63 9.64
C GLY A 107 16.95 0.07 9.63
N HIS A 108 17.94 0.97 9.61
CA HIS A 108 19.35 0.61 9.60
C HIS A 108 19.82 0.14 10.98
#